data_AF-A0A7V1LSF5-F1
#
_entry.id   AF-A0A7V1LSF5-F1
#
_cell.length_a   1.000
_cell.length_b   1.000
_cell.length_c   1.000
_cell.angle_alpha   90.00
_cell.angle_beta   90.00
_cell.angle_gamma   90.00
#
_symmetry.space_group_name_H-M   'P 1'
#
loop_
_entity.id
_entity.type
_entity.pdbx_description
1 polymer ?
#
loop_
_entity_poly.entity_id
_entity_poly.type
_entity_poly.pdbx_seq_one_letter_code
_entity_poly.pdbx_strand_id
1 'polypeptide(L)'
;MLDNISVIEKILKEYFDSKRFEEYKKLLSNFKKSSKKKTSVEKKLKEISLKSEIDSSSDYNNYIEFLLSFSEQNLSNSKYLELLLFLGEVSIIKGELDISARIFNELVNFS
;
A
#
# COMPACT_ATOMS: atom_id res chain seq x y z
N MET A 1 -0.94 1.45 -13.65
CA MET A 1 -0.53 1.53 -12.22
C MET A 1 -1.36 2.52 -11.40
N LEU A 2 -1.70 3.72 -11.90
CA LEU A 2 -2.60 4.66 -11.20
C LEU A 2 -4.01 4.10 -10.92
N ASP A 3 -4.49 3.15 -11.74
CA ASP A 3 -5.82 2.54 -11.59
C ASP A 3 -5.95 1.67 -10.32
N ASN A 4 -4.83 1.10 -9.86
CA ASN A 4 -4.83 0.18 -8.72
C ASN A 4 -5.14 0.89 -7.40
N ILE A 5 -4.59 2.09 -7.23
CA ILE A 5 -4.82 2.95 -6.05
C ILE A 5 -6.24 3.49 -6.07
N SER A 6 -6.77 3.84 -7.24
CA SER A 6 -8.12 4.40 -7.37
C SER A 6 -9.22 3.43 -6.92
N VAL A 7 -9.09 2.14 -7.22
CA VAL A 7 -10.04 1.11 -6.77
C VAL A 7 -10.01 0.95 -5.25
N ILE A 8 -8.80 0.87 -4.67
CA ILE A 8 -8.63 0.74 -3.22
C ILE A 8 -9.17 1.99 -2.52
N GLU A 9 -8.81 3.19 -2.97
CA GLU A 9 -9.27 4.46 -2.38
C GLU A 9 -10.80 4.64 -2.41
N LYS A 10 -11.50 4.10 -3.42
CA LYS A 10 -12.97 4.13 -3.46
C LYS A 10 -13.57 3.32 -2.32
N ILE A 11 -12.98 2.17 -2.02
CA ILE A 11 -13.49 1.24 -1.01
C ILE A 11 -13.07 1.69 0.40
N LEU A 12 -11.89 2.29 0.56
CA LEU A 12 -11.44 2.85 1.85
C LEU A 12 -12.40 3.90 2.43
N LYS A 13 -13.20 4.59 1.61
CA LYS A 13 -14.26 5.50 2.07
C LYS A 13 -15.34 4.81 2.90
N GLU A 14 -15.56 3.51 2.68
CA GLU A 14 -16.54 2.72 3.43
C GLU A 14 -15.97 2.25 4.78
N TYR A 15 -14.63 2.20 4.90
CA TYR A 15 -13.95 1.78 6.12
C TYR A 15 -13.72 2.94 7.10
N PHE A 16 -13.35 4.11 6.57
CA PHE A 16 -13.04 5.30 7.36
C PHE A 16 -14.17 6.32 7.35
N ASP A 17 -14.39 7.00 8.48
CA ASP A 17 -15.25 8.18 8.48
C ASP A 17 -14.64 9.33 7.64
N SER A 18 -15.45 10.31 7.28
CA SER A 18 -15.02 11.42 6.41
C SER A 18 -13.80 12.17 6.95
N LYS A 19 -13.63 12.25 8.28
CA LYS A 19 -12.51 12.96 8.91
C LYS A 19 -11.21 12.16 8.78
N ARG A 20 -11.25 10.87 9.10
CA ARG A 20 -10.12 9.94 8.99
C ARG A 20 -9.72 9.69 7.55
N PHE A 21 -10.68 9.67 6.63
CA PHE A 21 -10.39 9.53 5.21
C PHE A 21 -9.64 10.74 4.64
N GLU A 22 -9.99 11.96 5.06
CA GLU A 22 -9.23 13.16 4.69
C GLU A 22 -7.84 13.21 5.33
N GLU A 23 -7.70 12.70 6.56
CA GLU A 23 -6.39 12.52 7.22
C GLU A 23 -5.52 11.52 6.44
N TYR A 24 -6.07 10.37 6.06
CA TYR A 24 -5.43 9.39 5.18
C TYR A 24 -4.91 10.03 3.90
N LYS A 25 -5.74 10.80 3.18
CA LYS A 25 -5.32 11.49 1.94
C LYS A 25 -4.17 12.46 2.17
N LYS A 26 -4.21 13.24 3.25
CA LYS A 26 -3.13 14.18 3.60
C LYS A 26 -1.84 13.42 3.83
N LEU A 27 -1.86 12.36 4.63
CA LEU A 27 -0.69 11.53 4.91
C LEU A 27 -0.15 10.85 3.65
N LEU A 28 -1.02 10.27 2.81
CA LEU A 28 -0.64 9.67 1.53
C LEU A 28 0.01 10.68 0.58
N SER A 29 -0.49 11.92 0.54
CA SER A 29 0.10 12.97 -0.30
C SER A 29 1.50 13.39 0.16
N ASN A 30 1.74 13.38 1.48
CA ASN A 30 3.05 13.66 2.07
C ASN A 30 4.02 12.49 1.85
N PHE A 31 3.52 11.25 1.94
CA PHE A 31 4.26 10.04 1.59
C PHE A 31 4.79 10.12 0.14
N LYS A 32 3.92 10.43 -0.83
CA LYS A 32 4.28 10.61 -2.26
C LYS A 32 5.27 11.76 -2.53
N LYS A 33 5.29 12.80 -1.69
CA LYS A 33 6.26 13.92 -1.80
C LYS A 33 7.65 13.54 -1.28
N SER A 34 7.71 12.69 -0.26
CA SER A 34 8.97 12.24 0.33
C SER A 34 9.74 11.26 -0.57
N SER A 35 9.04 10.37 -1.29
CA SER A 35 9.65 9.44 -2.25
C SER A 35 10.27 10.19 -3.45
N LYS A 36 9.59 11.23 -3.95
CA LYS A 36 10.11 12.08 -5.05
C LYS A 36 11.36 12.90 -4.70
N LYS A 37 11.70 13.08 -3.43
CA LYS A 37 12.86 13.89 -3.02
C LYS A 37 14.17 13.09 -2.97
N LYS A 38 14.13 11.76 -3.12
CA LYS A 38 15.31 10.88 -3.11
C LYS A 38 16.07 10.81 -4.45
N THR A 39 15.53 11.34 -5.55
CA THR A 39 16.12 11.22 -6.89
C THR A 39 17.26 12.20 -7.21
N SER A 40 17.75 13.00 -6.25
CA SER A 40 18.89 13.90 -6.50
C SER A 40 20.27 13.32 -6.16
N VAL A 41 20.38 12.11 -5.60
CA VAL A 41 21.67 11.54 -5.14
C VAL A 41 22.08 10.25 -5.89
N GLU A 42 21.22 9.67 -6.72
CA GLU A 42 21.49 8.38 -7.41
C GLU A 42 22.26 8.52 -8.73
N LYS A 43 23.06 9.58 -8.90
CA LYS A 43 23.99 9.68 -10.04
C LYS A 43 25.32 8.91 -9.84
N LYS A 44 25.44 8.16 -8.76
CA LYS A 44 26.52 7.17 -8.57
C LYS A 44 25.90 5.87 -8.11
N LEU A 45 25.69 4.96 -9.06
CA LEU A 45 25.79 3.49 -8.96
C LEU A 45 25.06 2.89 -10.17
N LYS A 46 25.60 3.17 -11.36
CA LYS A 46 25.44 2.26 -12.50
C LYS A 46 26.41 1.11 -12.27
N GLU A 47 25.94 0.07 -11.59
CA GLU A 47 26.48 -1.29 -11.65
C GLU A 47 25.61 -2.15 -10.75
N ILE A 48 24.51 -2.67 -11.31
CA ILE A 48 23.91 -3.99 -11.07
C ILE A 48 22.73 -4.03 -12.04
N SER A 49 23.02 -4.55 -13.22
CA SER A 49 22.04 -5.03 -14.19
C SER A 49 21.04 -6.00 -13.53
N LEU A 50 19.80 -6.02 -14.04
CA LEU A 50 18.62 -6.83 -13.65
C LEU A 50 17.61 -6.25 -12.63
N LYS A 51 17.79 -5.03 -12.11
CA LYS A 51 16.83 -4.43 -11.17
C LYS A 51 15.82 -3.42 -11.75
N SER A 52 15.86 -3.16 -13.05
CA SER A 52 15.07 -2.07 -13.67
C SER A 52 13.59 -2.37 -13.91
N GLU A 53 13.07 -3.55 -13.53
CA GLU A 53 11.62 -3.77 -13.40
C GLU A 53 11.10 -3.56 -11.97
N ILE A 54 12.00 -3.41 -10.98
CA ILE A 54 11.66 -3.36 -9.54
C ILE A 54 11.29 -1.95 -9.06
N ASP A 55 11.59 -0.90 -9.82
CA ASP A 55 11.29 0.49 -9.40
C ASP A 55 9.78 0.81 -9.35
N SER A 56 8.96 0.10 -10.14
CA SER A 56 7.50 0.26 -10.12
C SER A 56 6.83 -0.50 -8.96
N SER A 57 7.44 -1.61 -8.52
CA SER A 57 6.99 -2.45 -7.41
C SER A 57 7.21 -1.78 -6.04
N SER A 58 8.26 -0.96 -5.90
CA SER A 58 8.57 -0.24 -4.66
C SER A 58 7.42 0.68 -4.22
N ASP A 59 6.88 1.49 -5.13
CA ASP A 59 5.85 2.48 -4.78
C ASP A 59 4.52 1.83 -4.38
N TYR A 60 4.14 0.72 -5.04
CA TYR A 60 2.94 -0.02 -4.67
C TYR A 60 3.11 -0.80 -3.36
N ASN A 61 4.26 -1.44 -3.15
CA ASN A 61 4.57 -2.10 -1.88
C ASN A 61 4.55 -1.11 -0.71
N ASN A 62 5.23 0.04 -0.86
CA ASN A 62 5.25 1.03 0.21
C ASN A 62 3.85 1.64 0.46
N TYR A 63 3.03 1.76 -0.59
CA TYR A 63 1.63 2.16 -0.45
C TYR A 63 0.83 1.15 0.38
N ILE A 64 0.99 -0.15 0.11
CA ILE A 64 0.32 -1.21 0.87
C ILE A 64 0.79 -1.19 2.32
N GLU A 65 2.10 -1.09 2.60
CA GLU A 65 2.62 -0.99 3.97
C GLU A 65 2.05 0.21 4.75
N PHE A 66 2.01 1.38 4.10
CA PHE A 66 1.38 2.57 4.67
C PHE A 66 -0.09 2.32 4.98
N LEU A 67 -0.82 1.71 4.04
CA LEU A 67 -2.24 1.43 4.21
C LEU A 67 -2.50 0.45 5.35
N LEU A 68 -1.71 -0.61 5.46
CA LEU A 68 -1.80 -1.60 6.53
C LEU A 68 -1.57 -0.94 7.89
N SER A 69 -0.44 -0.21 8.03
CA SER A 69 -0.09 0.50 9.27
C SER A 69 -1.14 1.53 9.68
N PHE A 70 -1.65 2.30 8.72
CA PHE A 70 -2.68 3.30 9.00
C PHE A 70 -3.99 2.65 9.42
N SER A 71 -4.38 1.57 8.74
CA SER A 71 -5.66 0.91 8.98
C SER A 71 -5.68 0.15 10.30
N GLU A 72 -4.58 -0.49 10.68
CA GLU A 72 -4.45 -1.18 11.97
C GLU A 72 -4.71 -0.23 13.16
N GLN A 73 -4.21 1.01 13.07
CA GLN A 73 -4.35 2.00 14.13
C GLN A 73 -5.71 2.70 14.16
N ASN A 74 -6.47 2.66 13.07
CA ASN A 74 -7.65 3.51 12.89
C ASN A 74 -8.95 2.72 12.67
N LEU A 75 -8.90 1.42 12.42
CA LEU A 75 -10.06 0.56 12.26
C LEU A 75 -10.27 -0.32 13.50
N SER A 76 -11.51 -0.76 13.71
CA SER A 76 -11.79 -1.85 14.64
C SER A 76 -11.20 -3.16 14.09
N ASN A 77 -10.88 -4.11 14.97
CA ASN A 77 -10.32 -5.41 14.58
C ASN A 77 -11.13 -6.10 13.46
N SER A 78 -12.46 -6.08 13.53
CA SER A 78 -13.33 -6.65 12.50
C SER A 78 -13.16 -5.98 11.13
N LYS A 79 -13.18 -4.64 11.11
CA LYS A 79 -13.00 -3.84 9.89
C LYS A 79 -11.59 -3.96 9.32
N TYR A 80 -10.60 -4.10 10.20
CA TYR A 80 -9.22 -4.32 9.79
C TYR A 80 -9.06 -5.69 9.12
N LEU A 81 -9.62 -6.75 9.72
CA LEU A 81 -9.65 -8.09 9.12
C LEU A 81 -10.37 -8.13 7.77
N GLU A 82 -11.54 -7.49 7.67
CA GLU A 82 -12.27 -7.34 6.40
C GLU A 82 -11.42 -6.63 5.33
N LEU A 83 -10.69 -5.58 5.71
CA LEU A 83 -9.79 -4.87 4.82
C LEU A 83 -8.61 -5.76 4.37
N LEU A 84 -8.01 -6.54 5.27
CA LEU A 84 -6.94 -7.49 4.94
C LEU A 84 -7.41 -8.53 3.92
N LEU A 85 -8.60 -9.12 4.13
CA LEU A 85 -9.20 -10.06 3.18
C LEU A 85 -9.36 -9.42 1.79
N PHE A 86 -9.96 -8.24 1.76
CA PHE A 86 -10.18 -7.49 0.52
C PHE A 86 -8.87 -7.17 -0.22
N LEU A 87 -7.86 -6.66 0.49
CA LEU A 87 -6.57 -6.31 -0.12
C LEU A 87 -5.82 -7.56 -0.62
N GLY A 88 -5.92 -8.67 0.10
CA GLY A 88 -5.35 -9.96 -0.31
C GLY A 88 -5.96 -10.47 -1.62
N GLU A 89 -7.29 -10.44 -1.73
CA GLU A 89 -8.02 -10.84 -2.95
C GLU A 89 -7.71 -9.93 -4.15
N VAL A 90 -7.71 -8.61 -3.93
CA VAL A 90 -7.34 -7.64 -4.98
C VAL A 90 -5.92 -7.88 -5.48
N SER A 91 -4.99 -8.20 -4.57
CA SER A 91 -3.61 -8.53 -4.94
C SER A 91 -3.54 -9.78 -5.81
N ILE A 92 -4.33 -10.83 -5.51
CA ILE A 92 -4.43 -12.03 -6.36
C ILE A 92 -4.93 -11.68 -7.75
N ILE A 93 -6.05 -10.96 -7.84
CA ILE A 93 -6.68 -10.60 -9.12
C ILE A 93 -5.70 -9.82 -10.02
N LYS A 94 -4.79 -9.06 -9.41
CA LYS A 94 -3.78 -8.25 -10.11
C LYS A 94 -2.48 -9.00 -10.41
N GLY A 95 -2.34 -10.26 -9.96
CA GLY A 95 -1.10 -11.04 -10.10
C GLY A 95 0.01 -10.67 -9.12
N GLU A 96 -0.28 -9.84 -8.11
CA GLU A 96 0.65 -9.39 -7.07
C GLU A 96 0.72 -10.44 -5.94
N LEU A 97 1.16 -11.66 -6.29
CA LEU A 97 1.05 -12.83 -5.40
C LEU A 97 1.91 -12.69 -4.14
N ASP A 98 3.08 -12.05 -4.23
CA ASP A 98 3.96 -11.82 -3.08
C ASP A 98 3.30 -10.90 -2.03
N ILE A 99 2.59 -9.86 -2.51
CA ILE A 99 1.85 -8.92 -1.65
C ILE A 99 0.66 -9.63 -1.03
N SER A 100 -0.09 -10.40 -1.82
CA SER A 100 -1.21 -11.21 -1.34
C SER A 100 -0.77 -12.18 -0.24
N ALA A 101 0.32 -12.92 -0.46
CA ALA A 101 0.86 -13.85 0.52
C ALA A 101 1.26 -13.15 1.82
N ARG A 102 1.87 -11.95 1.74
CA ARG A 102 2.21 -11.14 2.92
C ARG A 102 0.97 -10.73 3.70
N ILE A 103 -0.05 -10.20 3.03
CA ILE A 103 -1.32 -9.77 3.65
C ILE A 103 -2.02 -10.95 4.32
N PHE A 104 -2.09 -12.11 3.66
CA PHE A 104 -2.72 -13.29 4.27
C PHE A 104 -1.92 -13.87 5.42
N ASN A 105 -0.59 -13.79 5.39
CA ASN A 105 0.22 -14.16 6.56
C ASN A 105 -0.04 -13.23 7.74
N GLU A 106 -0.20 -11.92 7.51
CA GLU A 106 -0.63 -11.00 8.58
C GLU A 106 -2.01 -11.38 9.13
N LEU A 107 -2.96 -11.72 8.26
CA LEU A 107 -4.29 -12.16 8.67
C LEU A 107 -4.25 -13.42 9.55
N VAL A 108 -3.44 -14.41 9.17
CA VAL A 108 -3.24 -15.65 9.95
C VAL A 108 -2.58 -15.36 11.30
N ASN A 109 -1.69 -14.37 11.37
CA ASN A 109 -1.05 -13.99 12.64
C ASN A 109 -1.94 -13.10 13.53
N PHE A 110 -2.97 -12.48 12.95
CA PHE A 110 -3.94 -11.65 13.68
C PHE A 110 -5.04 -12.48 14.35
N SER A 111 -5.34 -13.68 13.82
CA SER A 111 -6.31 -14.64 14.36
C SER A 111 -5.75 -15.49 15.49
#